data_AF-A0AA88MDZ4-F1
#
_entry.id   AF-A0AA88MDZ4-F1
#
_cell.length_a   1.000
_cell.length_b   1.000
_cell.length_c   1.000
_cell.angle_alpha   90.00
_cell.angle_beta   90.00
_cell.angle_gamma   90.00
#
_symmetry.space_group_name_H-M   'P 1'
#
loop_
_entity.id
_entity.type
_entity.pdbx_description
1 polymer ?
#
loop_
_entity_poly.entity_id
_entity_poly.type
_entity_poly.pdbx_seq_one_letter_code
_entity_poly.pdbx_strand_id
1 'polypeptide(L)'
;MDLEADIIEFTVPTENNKTIFIWDIKPSYSQAFIYESLWSVYSSFGALYLLKVCPNASVASLGFYALVKFYSAAHASKAQRATDKQCLFQEAPLKVRLSTKKNPTFLSPSRSLSHAKCQDLANHYLGYNGWTTHIITLKDISKCADVGWSLDPGSQGELLKYGCMVELTLPQHGVTCHGVGVAEEVVDQEKGPEEKLWIRGKLMRWAKDKAVVAAFEKVLLIVLGNGKVAVECRIDGEEILPDENVKGIIQVNDISWSDFEAAAGEEEDLPWNFTLDLPH
;
A
#
# COMPACT_ATOMS: atom_id res chain seq x y z
N MET A 1 25.04 -1.13 22.53
CA MET A 1 24.45 -1.53 21.24
C MET A 1 23.03 -1.06 21.31
N ASP A 2 22.74 0.07 20.67
CA ASP A 2 21.38 0.58 20.61
C ASP A 2 20.57 -0.38 19.74
N LEU A 3 19.48 -0.91 20.29
CA LEU A 3 18.58 -1.79 19.57
C LEU A 3 17.82 -0.93 18.55
N GLU A 4 18.37 -0.78 17.35
CA GLU A 4 17.69 -0.10 16.25
C GLU A 4 16.52 -0.98 15.80
N ALA A 5 15.30 -0.46 15.96
CA ALA A 5 14.06 -1.08 15.50
C ALA A 5 13.40 -0.15 14.49
N ASP A 6 12.93 -0.71 13.38
CA ASP A 6 12.19 0.03 12.34
C ASP A 6 10.78 -0.56 12.19
N ILE A 7 9.80 0.31 12.01
CA ILE A 7 8.41 -0.08 11.84
C ILE A 7 8.07 0.04 10.36
N ILE A 8 7.63 -1.06 9.77
CA ILE A 8 7.25 -1.16 8.37
C ILE A 8 5.76 -1.44 8.29
N GLU A 9 5.07 -0.54 7.59
CA GLU A 9 3.65 -0.66 7.28
C GLU A 9 3.45 -1.16 5.85
N PHE A 10 2.30 -1.77 5.59
CA PHE A 10 1.86 -2.15 4.24
C PHE A 10 1.28 -0.95 3.46
N THR A 11 1.97 0.17 3.49
CA THR A 11 1.61 1.42 2.79
C THR A 11 2.69 1.83 1.81
N VAL A 12 2.31 2.64 0.81
CA VAL A 12 3.27 3.21 -0.15
C VAL A 12 4.21 4.13 0.64
N PRO A 13 5.53 3.85 0.69
CA PRO A 13 6.45 4.75 1.38
C PRO A 13 6.37 6.10 0.69
N THR A 14 6.17 7.18 1.42
CA THR A 14 6.15 8.54 0.85
C THR A 14 7.40 9.31 1.26
N GLU A 15 8.04 8.90 2.34
CA GLU A 15 9.09 9.60 3.04
C GLU A 15 10.39 9.68 2.25
N ASN A 16 11.02 10.84 2.33
CA ASN A 16 12.22 11.13 1.57
C ASN A 16 13.44 10.35 2.07
N ASN A 17 13.48 10.09 3.37
CA ASN A 17 14.51 9.27 4.02
C ASN A 17 14.44 7.79 3.63
N LYS A 18 13.41 7.35 2.90
CA LYS A 18 13.30 6.00 2.32
C LYS A 18 13.74 5.94 0.85
N THR A 19 14.10 7.06 0.25
CA THR A 19 14.43 7.13 -1.19
C THR A 19 15.88 7.53 -1.41
N ILE A 20 16.60 6.76 -2.23
CA ILE A 20 17.99 6.97 -2.63
C ILE A 20 18.02 7.36 -4.11
N PHE A 21 18.79 8.40 -4.41
CA PHE A 21 19.13 8.83 -5.75
C PHE A 21 20.58 8.47 -6.06
N ILE A 22 20.78 7.81 -7.20
CA ILE A 22 22.07 7.31 -7.67
C ILE A 22 22.36 7.96 -9.02
N TRP A 23 23.53 8.55 -9.18
CA TRP A 23 23.97 9.15 -10.44
C TRP A 23 25.45 8.88 -10.73
N ASP A 24 25.94 9.43 -11.85
CA ASP A 24 27.22 9.10 -12.47
C ASP A 24 27.31 7.64 -12.95
N ILE A 25 26.18 7.06 -13.35
CA ILE A 25 26.14 5.75 -14.00
C ILE A 25 26.54 5.92 -15.48
N LYS A 26 27.63 5.27 -15.88
CA LYS A 26 28.18 5.38 -17.23
C LYS A 26 27.27 4.67 -18.25
N PRO A 27 27.24 5.14 -19.51
CA PRO A 27 26.45 4.51 -20.58
C PRO A 27 27.12 3.24 -21.15
N SER A 28 28.12 2.67 -20.48
CA SER A 28 28.87 1.49 -20.93
C SER A 28 28.06 0.20 -20.83
N TYR A 29 26.97 0.19 -20.06
CA TYR A 29 26.12 -0.96 -19.84
C TYR A 29 24.68 -0.70 -20.28
N SER A 30 23.96 -1.78 -20.61
CA SER A 30 22.53 -1.68 -20.91
C SER A 30 21.72 -1.33 -19.66
N GLN A 31 20.58 -0.68 -19.87
CA GLN A 31 19.68 -0.30 -18.77
C GLN A 31 19.23 -1.53 -17.94
N ALA A 32 19.01 -2.68 -18.59
CA ALA A 32 18.65 -3.93 -17.91
C ALA A 32 19.78 -4.46 -17.02
N PHE A 33 21.03 -4.42 -17.49
CA PHE A 33 22.18 -4.83 -16.68
C PHE A 33 22.37 -3.94 -15.46
N ILE A 34 22.21 -2.61 -15.65
CA ILE A 34 22.28 -1.64 -14.55
C ILE A 34 21.16 -1.92 -13.53
N TYR A 35 19.94 -2.20 -14.00
CA TYR A 35 18.81 -2.54 -13.14
C TYR A 35 19.11 -3.78 -12.27
N GLU A 36 19.54 -4.89 -12.87
CA GLU A 36 19.84 -6.13 -12.14
C GLU A 36 21.01 -5.97 -11.16
N SER A 37 22.06 -5.25 -11.58
CA SER A 37 23.22 -4.98 -10.73
C SER A 37 22.83 -4.16 -9.49
N LEU A 38 22.04 -3.11 -9.69
CA LEU A 38 21.52 -2.31 -8.58
C LEU A 38 20.53 -3.11 -7.73
N TRP A 39 19.64 -3.89 -8.33
CA TRP A 39 18.69 -4.71 -7.60
C TRP A 39 19.40 -5.70 -6.66
N SER A 40 20.39 -6.42 -7.17
CA SER A 40 21.19 -7.38 -6.40
C SER A 40 21.88 -6.72 -5.20
N VAL A 41 22.52 -5.57 -5.40
CA VAL A 41 23.19 -4.84 -4.31
C VAL A 41 22.17 -4.29 -3.30
N TYR A 42 21.16 -3.56 -3.77
CA TYR A 42 20.27 -2.82 -2.86
C TYR A 42 19.26 -3.72 -2.14
N SER A 43 18.84 -4.84 -2.74
CA SER A 43 17.96 -5.82 -2.08
C SER A 43 18.64 -6.53 -0.90
N SER A 44 19.98 -6.59 -0.87
CA SER A 44 20.73 -7.14 0.28
C SER A 44 20.65 -6.28 1.54
N PHE A 45 20.31 -4.99 1.41
CA PHE A 45 20.10 -4.09 2.54
C PHE A 45 18.69 -4.18 3.12
N GLY A 46 17.71 -4.63 2.32
CA GLY A 46 16.33 -4.81 2.75
C GLY A 46 15.32 -4.70 1.61
N ALA A 47 14.03 -4.82 1.94
CA ALA A 47 12.95 -4.81 0.97
C ALA A 47 12.85 -3.50 0.18
N LEU A 48 12.82 -3.62 -1.15
CA LEU A 48 12.66 -2.52 -2.09
C LEU A 48 11.19 -2.36 -2.50
N TYR A 49 10.64 -1.16 -2.34
CA TYR A 49 9.36 -0.79 -2.92
C TYR A 49 9.49 -0.57 -4.42
N LEU A 50 10.50 0.20 -4.84
CA LEU A 50 10.71 0.59 -6.23
C LEU A 50 12.20 0.68 -6.55
N LEU A 51 12.60 0.17 -7.71
CA LEU A 51 13.86 0.50 -8.36
C LEU A 51 13.54 0.98 -9.77
N LYS A 52 14.05 2.15 -10.16
CA LYS A 52 13.86 2.71 -11.49
C LYS A 52 15.18 3.23 -12.02
N VAL A 53 15.60 2.75 -13.18
CA VAL A 53 16.74 3.27 -13.92
C VAL A 53 16.22 4.15 -15.06
N CYS A 54 16.77 5.34 -15.21
CA CYS A 54 16.38 6.30 -16.22
C CYS A 54 17.61 6.84 -16.95
N PRO A 55 17.54 7.08 -18.27
CA PRO A 55 18.59 7.80 -18.97
C PRO A 55 18.64 9.25 -18.49
N ASN A 56 19.84 9.83 -18.52
CA ASN A 56 20.02 11.26 -18.30
C ASN A 56 19.24 12.06 -19.35
N ALA A 57 18.81 13.27 -18.98
CA ALA A 57 18.19 14.19 -19.94
C ALA A 57 19.14 14.50 -21.10
N SER A 58 18.60 14.76 -22.29
CA SER A 58 19.38 15.02 -23.52
C SER A 58 20.36 16.19 -23.42
N VAL A 59 20.12 17.12 -22.48
CA VAL A 59 20.97 18.29 -22.22
C VAL A 59 22.16 17.96 -21.30
N ALA A 60 22.14 16.81 -20.64
CA ALA A 60 23.19 16.34 -19.74
C ALA A 60 24.13 15.33 -20.44
N SER A 61 25.22 14.95 -19.76
CA SER A 61 26.14 13.94 -20.26
C SER A 61 25.45 12.58 -20.43
N LEU A 62 25.88 11.83 -21.46
CA LEU A 62 25.41 10.47 -21.73
C LEU A 62 25.62 9.61 -20.48
N GLY A 63 24.57 8.91 -20.06
CA GLY A 63 24.58 8.09 -18.86
C GLY A 63 23.18 7.84 -18.32
N PHE A 64 23.14 7.27 -17.13
CA PHE A 64 21.92 6.95 -16.41
C PHE A 64 21.94 7.53 -15.00
N TYR A 65 20.74 7.64 -14.44
CA TYR A 65 20.52 7.79 -13.01
C TYR A 65 19.52 6.73 -12.56
N ALA A 66 19.51 6.43 -11.27
CA ALA A 66 18.56 5.50 -10.70
C ALA A 66 17.93 6.05 -9.42
N LEU A 67 16.68 5.64 -9.21
CA LEU A 67 15.91 5.88 -8.01
C LEU A 67 15.63 4.54 -7.33
N VAL A 68 16.06 4.40 -6.09
CA VAL A 68 15.78 3.23 -5.26
C VAL A 68 14.94 3.68 -4.07
N LYS A 69 13.83 3.01 -3.82
CA LYS A 69 12.93 3.31 -2.71
C LYS A 69 12.75 2.08 -1.85
N PHE A 70 13.07 2.22 -0.58
CA PHE A 70 12.93 1.18 0.44
C PHE A 70 11.59 1.32 1.16
N TYR A 71 11.16 0.24 1.82
CA TYR A 71 10.11 0.32 2.83
C TYR A 71 10.63 0.89 4.17
N SER A 72 11.92 0.67 4.45
CA SER A 72 12.59 1.07 5.69
C SER A 72 13.52 2.26 5.47
N ALA A 73 13.47 3.24 6.37
CA ALA A 73 14.37 4.39 6.35
C ALA A 73 15.77 3.99 6.86
N ALA A 74 15.84 3.08 7.83
CA ALA A 74 17.10 2.54 8.33
C ALA A 74 17.88 1.80 7.22
N HIS A 75 17.20 0.96 6.44
CA HIS A 75 17.79 0.26 5.29
C HIS A 75 18.27 1.24 4.21
N ALA A 76 17.47 2.27 3.88
CA ALA A 76 17.89 3.29 2.93
C ALA A 76 19.13 4.05 3.40
N SER A 77 19.18 4.44 4.68
CA SER A 77 20.33 5.14 5.27
C SER A 77 21.59 4.26 5.29
N LYS A 78 21.45 2.99 5.68
CA LYS A 78 22.54 2.00 5.68
C LYS A 78 23.07 1.75 4.27
N ALA A 79 22.18 1.57 3.29
CA ALA A 79 22.54 1.39 1.89
C ALA A 79 23.29 2.61 1.36
N GLN A 80 22.79 3.82 1.58
CA GLN A 80 23.45 5.04 1.13
C GLN A 80 24.87 5.18 1.71
N ARG A 81 25.05 4.96 3.01
CA ARG A 81 26.38 5.03 3.66
C ARG A 81 27.36 4.00 3.10
N ALA A 82 26.86 2.81 2.76
CA ALA A 82 27.69 1.72 2.27
C ALA A 82 28.04 1.85 0.78
N THR A 83 27.18 2.48 -0.03
CA THR A 83 27.35 2.52 -1.49
C THR A 83 27.82 3.86 -2.05
N ASP A 84 27.76 4.96 -1.27
CA ASP A 84 28.25 6.25 -1.76
C ASP A 84 29.76 6.20 -2.05
N LYS A 85 30.12 6.70 -3.24
CA LYS A 85 31.48 6.71 -3.78
C LYS A 85 32.11 5.34 -3.97
N GLN A 86 31.31 4.27 -4.02
CA GLN A 86 31.78 2.92 -4.29
C GLN A 86 31.66 2.55 -5.78
N CYS A 87 32.54 1.67 -6.23
CA CYS A 87 32.55 1.10 -7.57
C CYS A 87 31.77 -0.22 -7.58
N LEU A 88 30.44 -0.16 -7.70
CA LEU A 88 29.58 -1.35 -7.54
C LEU A 88 29.68 -2.34 -8.73
N PHE A 89 29.49 -1.83 -9.94
CA PHE A 89 29.49 -2.63 -11.18
C PHE A 89 30.24 -1.94 -12.33
N GLN A 90 30.82 -0.77 -12.05
CA GLN A 90 31.60 0.03 -12.99
C GLN A 90 32.85 0.54 -12.27
N GLU A 91 33.93 0.81 -13.04
CA GLU A 91 35.21 1.27 -12.48
C GLU A 91 35.15 2.66 -11.84
N ALA A 92 34.22 3.52 -12.30
CA ALA A 92 34.05 4.86 -11.73
C ALA A 92 33.08 4.82 -10.54
N PRO A 93 33.38 5.52 -9.44
CA PRO A 93 32.54 5.52 -8.26
C PRO A 93 31.18 6.15 -8.54
N LEU A 94 30.13 5.53 -8.02
CA LEU A 94 28.77 6.08 -8.07
C LEU A 94 28.58 7.14 -6.98
N LYS A 95 27.73 8.13 -7.25
CA LYS A 95 27.30 9.08 -6.23
C LYS A 95 25.91 8.71 -5.75
N VAL A 96 25.77 8.58 -4.44
CA VAL A 96 24.56 8.08 -3.80
C VAL A 96 24.14 9.03 -2.69
N ARG A 97 22.93 9.59 -2.80
CA ARG A 97 22.35 10.42 -1.74
C ARG A 97 20.92 10.05 -1.43
N LEU A 98 20.51 10.27 -0.19
CA LEU A 98 19.11 10.26 0.19
C LEU A 98 18.39 11.45 -0.47
N SER A 99 17.14 11.24 -0.84
CA SER A 99 16.29 12.31 -1.35
C SER A 99 16.09 13.36 -0.27
N THR A 100 16.21 14.63 -0.64
CA THR A 100 15.88 15.78 0.20
C THR A 100 14.59 16.48 -0.25
N LYS A 101 14.00 16.01 -1.36
CA LYS A 101 12.85 16.68 -2.01
C LYS A 101 11.58 16.51 -1.18
N LYS A 102 11.19 17.51 -0.39
CA LYS A 102 9.87 17.54 0.26
C LYS A 102 8.78 17.54 -0.82
N ASN A 103 8.11 16.40 -1.05
CA ASN A 103 6.93 16.36 -1.89
C ASN A 103 5.72 16.87 -1.09
N PRO A 104 4.99 17.90 -1.53
CA PRO A 104 3.83 18.41 -0.81
C PRO A 104 2.68 17.38 -0.64
N THR A 105 2.78 16.22 -1.30
CA THR A 105 1.87 15.07 -1.17
C THR A 105 1.94 14.37 0.19
N PHE A 106 2.79 14.79 1.14
CA PHE A 106 2.79 14.26 2.52
C PHE A 106 1.48 14.54 3.29
N LEU A 107 0.61 15.40 2.77
CA LEU A 107 -0.70 15.71 3.35
C LEU A 107 -1.82 14.77 2.84
N SER A 108 -1.53 13.90 1.86
CA SER A 108 -2.51 12.89 1.44
C SER A 108 -2.47 11.69 2.37
N PRO A 109 -3.62 11.08 2.71
CA PRO A 109 -3.66 9.85 3.51
C PRO A 109 -2.75 8.79 2.89
N SER A 110 -2.04 8.06 3.74
CA SER A 110 -1.12 7.00 3.33
C SER A 110 -1.85 6.00 2.43
N ARG A 111 -1.47 5.96 1.16
CA ARG A 111 -2.07 5.05 0.18
C ARG A 111 -1.61 3.63 0.46
N SER A 112 -2.55 2.69 0.45
CA SER A 112 -2.29 1.25 0.54
C SER A 112 -1.41 0.72 -0.57
N LEU A 113 -0.65 -0.33 -0.28
CA LEU A 113 0.08 -1.07 -1.30
C LEU A 113 -0.87 -1.81 -2.25
N SER A 114 -0.36 -2.15 -3.44
CA SER A 114 -1.08 -3.09 -4.30
C SER A 114 -1.00 -4.50 -3.71
N HIS A 115 -1.96 -5.36 -4.06
CA HIS A 115 -1.98 -6.77 -3.64
C HIS A 115 -0.61 -7.45 -3.85
N ALA A 116 -0.03 -7.32 -5.04
CA ALA A 116 1.29 -7.91 -5.34
C ALA A 116 2.40 -7.35 -4.42
N LYS A 117 2.40 -6.04 -4.14
CA LYS A 117 3.40 -5.44 -3.25
C LYS A 117 3.23 -5.85 -1.80
N CYS A 118 2.00 -6.10 -1.34
CA CYS A 118 1.79 -6.71 -0.02
C CYS A 118 2.40 -8.12 0.03
N GLN A 119 2.15 -8.95 -0.98
CA GLN A 119 2.70 -10.30 -1.04
C GLN A 119 4.24 -10.30 -1.07
N ASP A 120 4.85 -9.46 -1.91
CA ASP A 120 6.31 -9.34 -1.99
C ASP A 120 6.91 -8.94 -0.64
N LEU A 121 6.30 -7.95 0.05
CA LEU A 121 6.76 -7.46 1.34
C LEU A 121 6.61 -8.51 2.43
N ALA A 122 5.45 -9.17 2.50
CA ALA A 122 5.20 -10.25 3.45
C ALA A 122 6.17 -11.41 3.23
N ASN A 123 6.40 -11.82 1.98
CA ASN A 123 7.34 -12.88 1.64
C ASN A 123 8.79 -12.51 1.99
N HIS A 124 9.18 -11.23 1.90
CA HIS A 124 10.53 -10.79 2.26
C HIS A 124 10.79 -10.93 3.77
N TYR A 125 9.83 -10.55 4.63
CA TYR A 125 10.04 -10.51 6.08
C TYR A 125 9.57 -11.76 6.82
N LEU A 126 8.51 -12.39 6.34
CA LEU A 126 7.84 -13.52 7.01
C LEU A 126 8.12 -14.85 6.28
N GLY A 127 8.61 -14.78 5.04
CA GLY A 127 8.75 -15.94 4.18
C GLY A 127 7.42 -16.39 3.57
N TYR A 128 7.51 -17.19 2.50
CA TYR A 128 6.33 -17.67 1.75
C TYR A 128 5.35 -18.49 2.61
N ASN A 129 5.86 -19.22 3.60
CA ASN A 129 5.05 -20.01 4.53
C ASN A 129 4.76 -19.29 5.86
N GLY A 130 5.10 -18.00 5.97
CA GLY A 130 4.92 -17.22 7.20
C GLY A 130 3.51 -16.64 7.36
N TRP A 131 2.71 -16.64 6.30
CA TRP A 131 1.38 -16.05 6.26
C TRP A 131 0.47 -16.83 5.30
N THR A 132 -0.83 -16.79 5.57
CA THR A 132 -1.86 -17.43 4.75
C THR A 132 -3.11 -16.56 4.68
N THR A 133 -3.87 -16.65 3.59
CA THR A 133 -5.16 -15.97 3.47
C THR A 133 -6.29 -16.98 3.25
N HIS A 134 -7.42 -16.76 3.90
CA HIS A 134 -8.62 -17.58 3.76
C HIS A 134 -9.83 -16.70 3.42
N ILE A 135 -10.60 -17.06 2.39
CA ILE A 135 -11.81 -16.32 2.03
C ILE A 135 -12.94 -16.78 2.94
N ILE A 136 -13.38 -15.92 3.85
CA ILE A 136 -14.55 -16.18 4.70
C ILE A 136 -15.83 -16.02 3.90
N THR A 137 -15.93 -14.94 3.12
CA THR A 137 -17.13 -14.67 2.33
C THR A 137 -16.80 -13.95 1.03
N LEU A 138 -17.55 -14.28 -0.01
CA LEU A 138 -17.57 -13.57 -1.28
C LEU A 138 -19.03 -13.55 -1.74
N LYS A 139 -19.63 -12.37 -1.80
CA LYS A 139 -21.06 -12.21 -2.08
C LYS A 139 -21.30 -11.13 -3.12
N ASP A 140 -22.29 -11.40 -3.97
CA ASP A 140 -22.93 -10.38 -4.79
C ASP A 140 -23.78 -9.50 -3.87
N ILE A 141 -23.44 -8.22 -3.79
CA ILE A 141 -24.12 -7.21 -2.98
C ILE A 141 -24.76 -6.13 -3.86
N SER A 142 -24.92 -6.40 -5.17
CA SER A 142 -25.54 -5.47 -6.12
C SER A 142 -26.96 -5.06 -5.67
N LYS A 143 -27.69 -6.00 -5.06
CA LYS A 143 -29.06 -5.80 -4.54
C LYS A 143 -29.15 -5.11 -3.17
N CYS A 144 -28.01 -4.95 -2.46
CA CYS A 144 -28.00 -4.24 -1.18
C CYS A 144 -27.89 -2.71 -1.35
N ALA A 145 -27.69 -2.21 -2.58
CA ALA A 145 -27.51 -0.79 -2.87
C ALA A 145 -28.84 0.02 -2.92
N ASP A 146 -30.00 -0.62 -2.74
CA ASP A 146 -31.34 -0.02 -2.87
C ASP A 146 -31.71 1.03 -1.78
N VAL A 147 -30.84 1.29 -0.80
CA VAL A 147 -31.14 2.22 0.31
C VAL A 147 -30.52 3.62 0.12
N GLY A 148 -29.85 3.93 -0.99
CA GLY A 148 -29.30 5.29 -1.15
C GLY A 148 -28.65 5.70 -2.47
N TRP A 149 -28.59 4.83 -3.48
CA TRP A 149 -28.03 5.18 -4.79
C TRP A 149 -28.94 4.65 -5.91
N SER A 150 -30.14 5.22 -6.02
CA SER A 150 -30.94 5.04 -7.23
C SER A 150 -30.18 5.67 -8.40
N LEU A 151 -29.66 4.82 -9.29
CA LEU A 151 -29.13 5.25 -10.59
C LEU A 151 -30.20 6.15 -11.25
N ASP A 152 -29.81 7.33 -11.74
CA ASP A 152 -30.73 8.27 -12.38
C ASP A 152 -31.62 7.52 -13.39
N PRO A 153 -32.93 7.83 -13.48
CA PRO A 153 -33.88 7.10 -14.34
C PRO A 153 -33.56 7.13 -15.84
N GLY A 154 -32.49 7.81 -16.28
CA GLY A 154 -31.95 7.82 -17.64
C GLY A 154 -30.69 6.98 -17.88
N SER A 155 -30.18 6.27 -16.86
CA SER A 155 -28.95 5.48 -16.96
C SER A 155 -29.23 4.04 -17.42
N GLN A 156 -28.79 3.67 -18.63
CA GLN A 156 -29.02 2.34 -19.22
C GLN A 156 -28.06 1.25 -18.66
N GLY A 157 -27.54 1.42 -17.45
CA GLY A 157 -26.53 0.55 -16.84
C GLY A 157 -27.08 -0.30 -15.68
N GLU A 158 -26.56 -1.51 -15.53
CA GLU A 158 -26.73 -2.39 -14.36
C GLU A 158 -25.48 -2.26 -13.48
N LEU A 159 -25.63 -1.85 -12.21
CA LEU A 159 -24.53 -1.80 -11.25
C LEU A 159 -24.25 -3.21 -10.71
N LEU A 160 -23.07 -3.76 -11.01
CA LEU A 160 -22.59 -4.98 -10.39
C LEU A 160 -21.66 -4.63 -9.23
N LYS A 161 -21.89 -5.24 -8.06
CA LYS A 161 -21.13 -4.99 -6.84
C LYS A 161 -20.86 -6.29 -6.09
N TYR A 162 -19.59 -6.54 -5.79
CA TYR A 162 -19.14 -7.72 -5.04
C TYR A 162 -18.41 -7.31 -3.77
N GLY A 163 -18.77 -7.93 -2.65
CA GLY A 163 -18.10 -7.80 -1.37
C GLY A 163 -17.35 -9.09 -1.03
N CYS A 164 -16.14 -8.97 -0.50
CA CYS A 164 -15.33 -10.07 -0.01
C CYS A 164 -14.81 -9.77 1.39
N MET A 165 -14.80 -10.79 2.24
CA MET A 165 -14.15 -10.79 3.54
C MET A 165 -13.11 -11.90 3.57
N VAL A 166 -11.90 -11.57 4.00
CA VAL A 166 -10.78 -12.51 4.12
C VAL A 166 -10.19 -12.47 5.51
N GLU A 167 -9.72 -13.62 5.96
CA GLU A 167 -8.86 -13.78 7.12
C GLU A 167 -7.41 -13.84 6.64
N LEU A 168 -6.53 -13.06 7.28
CA LEU A 168 -5.08 -13.14 7.15
C LEU A 168 -4.53 -13.70 8.44
N THR A 169 -3.82 -14.82 8.34
CA THR A 169 -3.25 -15.52 9.49
C THR A 169 -1.74 -15.55 9.38
N LEU A 170 -1.06 -15.25 10.48
CA LEU A 170 0.40 -15.28 10.65
C LEU A 170 0.75 -16.26 11.78
N PRO A 171 0.77 -17.58 11.49
CA PRO A 171 0.78 -18.61 12.53
C PRO A 171 1.97 -18.53 13.48
N GLN A 172 3.15 -18.18 12.95
CA GLN A 172 4.40 -18.09 13.74
C GLN A 172 4.38 -16.93 14.74
N HIS A 173 3.49 -15.95 14.53
CA HIS A 173 3.33 -14.79 15.39
C HIS A 173 2.05 -14.86 16.22
N GLY A 174 1.19 -15.86 16.01
CA GLY A 174 -0.09 -15.99 16.71
C GLY A 174 -1.07 -14.85 16.40
N VAL A 175 -0.92 -14.23 15.22
CA VAL A 175 -1.70 -13.06 14.81
C VAL A 175 -2.67 -13.44 13.71
N THR A 176 -3.92 -13.01 13.85
CA THR A 176 -4.96 -13.12 12.83
C THR A 176 -5.66 -11.76 12.70
N CYS A 177 -5.95 -11.33 11.48
CA CYS A 177 -6.75 -10.14 11.23
C CYS A 177 -7.67 -10.34 10.02
N HIS A 178 -8.71 -9.51 9.93
CA HIS A 178 -9.67 -9.57 8.85
C HIS A 178 -9.55 -8.37 7.92
N GLY A 179 -9.90 -8.59 6.66
CA GLY A 179 -9.98 -7.53 5.66
C GLY A 179 -11.26 -7.63 4.87
N VAL A 180 -11.86 -6.48 4.56
CA VAL A 180 -13.07 -6.37 3.76
C VAL A 180 -12.75 -5.59 2.50
N GLY A 181 -13.20 -6.09 1.35
CA GLY A 181 -12.97 -5.49 0.05
C GLY A 181 -14.23 -5.47 -0.78
N VAL A 182 -14.50 -4.32 -1.41
CA VAL A 182 -15.66 -4.11 -2.26
C VAL A 182 -15.22 -3.65 -3.65
N ALA A 183 -15.76 -4.28 -4.69
CA ALA A 183 -15.52 -3.91 -6.08
C ALA A 183 -16.85 -3.73 -6.82
N GLU A 184 -16.95 -2.67 -7.61
CA GLU A 184 -18.15 -2.34 -8.37
C GLU A 184 -17.80 -1.82 -9.77
N GLU A 185 -18.68 -2.10 -10.72
CA GLU A 185 -18.59 -1.65 -12.12
C GLU A 185 -20.00 -1.52 -12.69
N VAL A 186 -20.26 -0.41 -13.39
CA VAL A 186 -21.52 -0.20 -14.12
C VAL A 186 -21.41 -0.87 -15.48
N VAL A 187 -22.37 -1.72 -15.81
CA VAL A 187 -22.37 -2.54 -17.03
C VAL A 187 -23.57 -2.18 -17.88
N ASP A 188 -23.34 -1.87 -19.16
CA ASP A 188 -24.44 -1.58 -20.08
C ASP A 188 -25.38 -2.79 -20.22
N GLN A 189 -26.69 -2.54 -20.22
CA GLN A 189 -27.70 -3.60 -20.30
C GLN A 189 -27.64 -4.39 -21.63
N GLU A 190 -27.15 -3.75 -22.70
CA GLU A 190 -27.02 -4.34 -24.04
C GLU A 190 -25.86 -5.34 -24.17
N LYS A 191 -24.98 -5.44 -23.16
CA LYS A 191 -23.85 -6.37 -23.19
C LYS A 191 -24.32 -7.82 -23.09
N GLY A 192 -23.71 -8.67 -23.92
CA GLY A 192 -24.00 -10.10 -23.96
C GLY A 192 -23.69 -10.82 -22.63
N PRO A 193 -24.30 -12.00 -22.40
CA PRO A 193 -24.15 -12.73 -21.14
C PRO A 193 -22.70 -13.16 -20.85
N GLU A 194 -21.90 -13.42 -21.88
CA GLU A 194 -20.48 -13.77 -21.74
C GLU A 194 -19.64 -12.62 -21.19
N GLU A 195 -19.88 -11.40 -21.67
CA GLU A 195 -19.18 -10.21 -21.18
C GLU A 195 -19.56 -9.91 -19.73
N LYS A 196 -20.84 -10.09 -19.37
CA LYS A 196 -21.29 -9.98 -17.97
C LYS A 196 -20.59 -11.00 -17.06
N LEU A 197 -20.42 -12.25 -17.51
CA LEU A 197 -19.68 -13.27 -16.75
C LEU A 197 -18.21 -12.88 -16.53
N TRP A 198 -17.56 -12.33 -17.57
CA TRP A 198 -16.20 -11.81 -17.46
C TRP A 198 -16.09 -10.70 -16.42
N ILE A 199 -17.01 -9.73 -16.46
CA ILE A 199 -17.04 -8.61 -15.51
C ILE A 199 -17.27 -9.12 -14.08
N ARG A 200 -18.18 -10.08 -13.86
CA ARG A 200 -18.39 -10.69 -12.54
C ARG A 200 -17.11 -11.35 -12.00
N GLY A 201 -16.44 -12.15 -12.80
CA GLY A 201 -15.18 -12.80 -12.40
C GLY A 201 -14.07 -11.80 -12.07
N LYS A 202 -13.98 -10.72 -12.85
CA LYS A 202 -13.07 -9.59 -12.61
C LYS A 202 -13.39 -8.88 -11.30
N LEU A 203 -14.64 -8.56 -11.04
CA LEU A 203 -15.09 -7.91 -9.80
C LEU A 203 -14.87 -8.78 -8.57
N MET A 204 -15.17 -10.08 -8.65
CA MET A 204 -14.89 -11.04 -7.57
C MET A 204 -13.40 -11.07 -7.22
N ARG A 205 -12.52 -11.11 -8.24
CA ARG A 205 -11.07 -11.05 -8.03
C ARG A 205 -10.65 -9.74 -7.37
N TRP A 206 -11.16 -8.61 -7.86
CA TRP A 206 -10.83 -7.29 -7.30
C TRP A 206 -11.33 -7.11 -5.88
N ALA A 207 -12.53 -7.60 -5.55
CA ALA A 207 -13.06 -7.58 -4.19
C ALA A 207 -12.16 -8.38 -3.24
N LYS A 208 -11.75 -9.59 -3.65
CA LYS A 208 -10.79 -10.42 -2.91
C LYS A 208 -9.45 -9.71 -2.73
N ASP A 209 -8.88 -9.17 -3.80
CA ASP A 209 -7.57 -8.50 -3.75
C ASP A 209 -7.59 -7.28 -2.83
N LYS A 210 -8.66 -6.48 -2.88
CA LYS A 210 -8.89 -5.36 -1.95
C LYS A 210 -9.04 -5.83 -0.51
N ALA A 211 -9.77 -6.92 -0.27
CA ALA A 211 -9.95 -7.48 1.07
C ALA A 211 -8.61 -7.92 1.66
N VAL A 212 -7.77 -8.58 0.86
CA VAL A 212 -6.42 -8.98 1.29
C VAL A 212 -5.54 -7.76 1.60
N VAL A 213 -5.57 -6.73 0.75
CA VAL A 213 -4.83 -5.48 1.00
C VAL A 213 -5.30 -4.82 2.31
N ALA A 214 -6.61 -4.75 2.53
CA ALA A 214 -7.18 -4.20 3.76
C ALA A 214 -6.77 -4.98 5.02
N ALA A 215 -6.63 -6.31 4.93
CA ALA A 215 -6.11 -7.13 6.03
C ALA A 215 -4.63 -6.80 6.31
N PHE A 216 -3.81 -6.68 5.26
CA PHE A 216 -2.39 -6.33 5.38
C PHE A 216 -2.16 -4.90 5.90
N GLU A 217 -3.03 -3.94 5.59
CA GLU A 217 -2.92 -2.56 6.12
C GLU A 217 -2.94 -2.47 7.64
N LYS A 218 -3.57 -3.46 8.29
CA LYS A 218 -3.60 -3.57 9.76
C LYS A 218 -2.29 -4.12 10.32
N VAL A 219 -1.50 -4.81 9.50
CA VAL A 219 -0.26 -5.47 9.93
C VAL A 219 0.87 -4.44 10.02
N LEU A 220 1.59 -4.48 11.15
CA LEU A 220 2.82 -3.74 11.40
C LEU A 220 3.96 -4.73 11.56
N LEU A 221 5.02 -4.54 10.79
CA LEU A 221 6.26 -5.31 10.89
C LEU A 221 7.28 -4.51 11.69
N ILE A 222 7.71 -5.04 12.83
CA ILE A 222 8.75 -4.46 13.68
C ILE A 222 10.05 -5.20 13.39
N VAL A 223 10.93 -4.57 12.62
CA VAL A 223 12.20 -5.16 12.17
C VAL A 223 13.32 -4.69 13.08
N LEU A 224 13.96 -5.62 13.78
CA LEU A 224 15.10 -5.36 14.65
C LEU A 224 16.41 -5.38 13.86
N GLY A 225 17.42 -4.63 14.31
CA GLY A 225 18.72 -4.53 13.63
C GLY A 225 19.50 -5.85 13.47
N ASN A 226 19.09 -6.92 14.15
CA ASN A 226 19.62 -8.28 13.97
C ASN A 226 18.85 -9.11 12.91
N GLY A 227 17.88 -8.52 12.23
CA GLY A 227 17.04 -9.16 11.21
C GLY A 227 15.82 -9.91 11.76
N LYS A 228 15.62 -9.96 13.09
CA LYS A 228 14.39 -10.54 13.66
C LYS A 228 13.19 -9.63 13.39
N VAL A 229 12.05 -10.23 13.11
CA VAL A 229 10.79 -9.52 12.84
C VAL A 229 9.77 -9.91 13.90
N ALA A 230 9.15 -8.92 14.52
CA ALA A 230 7.91 -9.09 15.27
C ALA A 230 6.75 -8.52 14.45
N VAL A 231 5.54 -9.04 14.68
CA VAL A 231 4.34 -8.64 13.96
C VAL A 231 3.29 -8.21 14.96
N GLU A 232 2.67 -7.06 14.71
CA GLU A 232 1.50 -6.58 15.42
C GLU A 232 0.37 -6.28 14.42
N CYS A 233 -0.88 -6.37 14.86
CA CYS A 233 -2.04 -5.95 14.09
C CYS A 233 -2.75 -4.80 14.80
N ARG A 234 -3.12 -3.77 14.04
CA ARG A 234 -4.10 -2.76 14.45
C ARG A 234 -5.45 -3.46 14.56
N ILE A 235 -5.91 -3.68 15.78
CA ILE A 235 -7.24 -4.24 16.04
C ILE A 235 -8.19 -3.05 16.11
N ASP A 236 -9.12 -2.97 15.16
CA ASP A 236 -10.27 -2.08 15.29
C ASP A 236 -11.26 -2.70 16.28
N GLY A 237 -11.85 -1.88 17.15
CA GLY A 237 -12.80 -2.34 18.18
C GLY A 237 -14.04 -3.06 17.63
N GLU A 238 -14.30 -2.95 16.32
CA GLU A 238 -15.38 -3.65 15.61
C GLU A 238 -15.02 -5.09 15.19
N GLU A 239 -13.74 -5.51 15.30
CA GLU A 239 -13.28 -6.88 15.00
C GLU A 239 -13.35 -7.83 16.19
N ILE A 240 -13.83 -7.36 17.35
CA ILE A 240 -14.19 -8.24 18.47
C ILE A 240 -15.49 -8.94 18.11
N LEU A 241 -15.39 -9.94 17.22
CA LEU A 241 -16.42 -10.97 17.16
C LEU A 241 -16.40 -11.67 18.52
N PRO A 242 -17.53 -11.81 19.22
CA PRO A 242 -17.55 -12.59 20.44
C PRO A 242 -17.10 -13.99 20.05
N ASP A 243 -16.00 -14.42 20.68
CA ASP A 243 -15.55 -15.80 20.68
C ASP A 243 -16.81 -16.67 20.84
N GLU A 244 -17.04 -17.65 19.94
CA GLU A 244 -18.18 -18.58 20.06
C GLU A 244 -18.12 -19.40 21.38
N ASN A 245 -17.15 -19.13 22.26
CA ASN A 245 -17.00 -19.64 23.60
C ASN A 245 -17.39 -18.72 24.77
N VAL A 246 -17.92 -17.51 24.58
CA VAL A 246 -18.45 -16.74 25.73
C VAL A 246 -19.87 -17.20 26.08
N LYS A 247 -19.93 -18.33 26.79
CA LYS A 247 -21.13 -18.87 27.40
C LYS A 247 -21.65 -17.89 28.46
N GLY A 248 -22.53 -16.99 28.04
CA GLY A 248 -23.47 -16.24 28.88
C GLY A 248 -22.83 -15.19 29.80
N ILE A 249 -22.95 -13.92 29.39
CA ILE A 249 -23.50 -12.79 30.16
C ILE A 249 -23.46 -11.59 29.20
N ILE A 250 -24.61 -11.19 28.66
CA ILE A 250 -24.78 -9.90 28.00
C ILE A 250 -25.38 -8.97 29.07
N GLN A 251 -24.59 -8.00 29.54
CA GLN A 251 -25.11 -6.88 30.31
C GLN A 251 -25.24 -5.69 29.36
N VAL A 252 -26.48 -5.36 29.02
CA VAL A 252 -26.82 -4.19 28.20
C VAL A 252 -26.86 -2.98 29.12
N ASN A 253 -26.00 -1.99 28.87
CA ASN A 253 -26.23 -0.63 29.37
C ASN A 253 -27.12 0.10 28.35
N ASP A 254 -28.31 0.51 28.79
CA ASP A 254 -29.18 1.40 28.01
C ASP A 254 -28.50 2.75 27.80
N ILE A 255 -28.33 3.15 26.54
CA ILE A 255 -27.86 4.49 26.18
C ILE A 255 -29.08 5.23 25.61
N SER A 256 -29.52 6.30 26.27
CA SER A 256 -30.64 7.11 25.78
C SER A 256 -30.19 8.01 24.62
N TRP A 257 -30.91 7.95 23.50
CA TRP A 257 -30.62 8.63 22.23
C TRP A 257 -30.90 10.15 22.22
N SER A 258 -30.74 10.85 23.34
CA SER A 258 -31.13 12.26 23.46
C SER A 258 -29.99 13.27 23.27
N ASP A 259 -28.75 12.84 23.06
CA ASP A 259 -27.58 13.74 23.08
C ASP A 259 -27.00 14.08 21.69
N PHE A 260 -27.69 13.75 20.58
CA PHE A 260 -27.16 13.94 19.22
C PHE A 260 -27.88 14.99 18.36
N GLU A 261 -28.46 16.03 18.97
CA GLU A 261 -28.92 17.23 18.24
C GLU A 261 -28.26 18.50 18.80
N ALA A 262 -27.07 18.84 18.29
CA ALA A 262 -26.60 20.24 18.18
C ALA A 262 -25.21 20.31 17.54
N ALA A 263 -25.12 20.26 16.21
CA ALA A 263 -24.03 20.91 15.45
C ALA A 263 -24.37 20.98 13.95
N ALA A 264 -25.55 21.53 13.62
CA ALA A 264 -25.76 22.13 12.30
C ALA A 264 -25.21 23.56 12.37
N GLY A 265 -24.01 23.76 11.84
CA GLY A 265 -23.36 25.06 11.70
C GLY A 265 -22.87 25.22 10.27
N GLU A 266 -23.44 26.20 9.58
CA GLU A 266 -23.20 26.64 8.21
C GLU A 266 -21.77 27.13 7.99
N GLU A 267 -21.23 27.00 6.77
CA GLU A 267 -20.28 27.93 6.11
C GLU A 267 -19.94 27.33 4.72
N GLU A 268 -20.61 27.80 3.65
CA GLU A 268 -20.24 28.91 2.77
C GLU A 268 -19.34 28.51 1.59
N ASP A 269 -19.82 28.90 0.41
CA ASP A 269 -19.41 28.54 -0.94
C ASP A 269 -18.45 29.59 -1.53
N LEU A 270 -17.52 29.14 -2.40
CA LEU A 270 -16.74 29.88 -3.44
C LEU A 270 -15.37 30.51 -3.05
N PRO A 271 -14.47 30.85 -4.02
CA PRO A 271 -14.11 30.21 -5.29
C PRO A 271 -12.58 30.06 -5.47
N TRP A 272 -12.16 29.19 -6.41
CA TRP A 272 -10.76 29.02 -6.83
C TRP A 272 -10.28 30.20 -7.69
N ASN A 273 -9.32 30.99 -7.20
CA ASN A 273 -8.56 31.91 -8.06
C ASN A 273 -7.05 31.76 -7.80
N PHE A 274 -6.33 31.29 -8.82
CA PHE A 274 -4.87 31.24 -8.82
C PHE A 274 -4.34 32.59 -9.31
N THR A 275 -3.47 33.23 -8.53
CA THR A 275 -2.57 34.25 -9.08
C THR A 275 -1.18 34.09 -8.46
N LEU A 276 -0.20 34.04 -9.36
CA LEU A 276 1.23 33.88 -9.10
C LEU A 276 1.82 35.20 -8.63
N ASP A 277 2.40 35.22 -7.43
CA ASP A 277 3.36 36.24 -7.03
C ASP A 277 4.75 35.62 -6.86
N LEU A 278 5.64 35.97 -7.79
CA LEU A 278 7.07 35.72 -7.72
C LEU A 278 7.76 36.94 -7.09
N PRO A 279 8.65 36.75 -6.09
CA PRO A 279 9.65 37.75 -5.75
C PRO A 279 11.01 37.40 -6.39
N HIS A 280 11.43 38.34 -7.26
CA HIS A 280 12.76 38.66 -7.83
C HIS A 280 13.46 37.69 -8.77
#